data_AF-A0A699JUX0-F1
#
_entry.id   AF-A0A699JUX0-F1
#
_cell.length_a   1.000
_cell.length_b   1.000
_cell.length_c   1.000
_cell.angle_alpha   90.00
_cell.angle_beta   90.00
_cell.angle_gamma   90.00
#
_symmetry.space_group_name_H-M   'P 1'
#
loop_
_entity.id
_entity.type
_entity.pdbx_description
1 polymer ?
#
loop_
_entity_poly.entity_id
_entity_poly.type
_entity_poly.pdbx_seq_one_letter_code
_entity_poly.pdbx_strand_id
1 'polypeptide(L)'
;MESLHLSFSRVVKAGMFQGISIGDGSVNLSHLFYADDAVFVGQWSVSNITTLVHVLDCFHRVSGLRINMCKSKIMGLHVDGESVNSAARQLGCLVLNIPFLYLGSIVGDNMARQQAWREIVDRVKSKLSNWKMKMLSIGGRLTFLKFVLGSLSIYNFSIFKVPMCVLNELEGIRRKFCNGHEQDSKRTSGLLVKWVWHFVSRSDSLWARSIKAIHGSNIQCRFPVKKRYNSCWRSIIQEVDSLSKRGIHILKYLQIKLGDGESTKFWSDSWCKEGVLKEKFPRVFALELCKNMNV
;
A
#
# COMPACT_ATOMS: atom_id res chain seq x y z
N MET A 1 -34.73 1.34 -16.17
CA MET A 1 -34.49 1.97 -14.85
C MET A 1 -35.28 3.26 -14.69
N GLU A 2 -35.28 4.17 -15.68
CA GLU A 2 -36.06 5.41 -15.60
C GLU A 2 -37.58 5.16 -15.43
N SER A 3 -38.15 4.16 -16.10
CA SER A 3 -39.57 3.79 -15.90
C SER A 3 -39.88 3.29 -14.49
N LEU A 4 -38.93 2.61 -13.84
CA LEU A 4 -39.05 2.18 -12.45
C LEU A 4 -38.97 3.39 -11.51
N HIS A 5 -38.08 4.35 -11.81
CA HIS A 5 -37.96 5.62 -11.08
C HIS A 5 -39.26 6.41 -11.10
N LEU A 6 -39.85 6.58 -12.29
CA LEU A 6 -41.11 7.29 -12.46
C LEU A 6 -42.27 6.57 -11.76
N SER A 7 -42.35 5.24 -11.89
CA SER A 7 -43.37 4.43 -11.22
C SER A 7 -43.26 4.56 -9.70
N PHE A 8 -42.06 4.42 -9.15
CA PHE A 8 -41.84 4.50 -7.71
C PHE A 8 -42.05 5.92 -7.16
N SER A 9 -41.64 6.95 -7.91
CA SER A 9 -41.93 8.36 -7.57
C SER A 9 -43.43 8.63 -7.45
N ARG A 10 -44.26 8.03 -8.33
CA ARG A 10 -45.73 8.14 -8.23
C ARG A 10 -46.29 7.45 -6.99
N VAL A 11 -45.77 6.27 -6.64
CA VAL A 11 -46.18 5.52 -5.44
C VAL A 11 -45.85 6.30 -4.16
N VAL A 12 -44.68 6.94 -4.12
CA VAL A 12 -44.28 7.82 -3.01
C VAL A 12 -45.17 9.07 -2.94
N LYS A 13 -45.44 9.71 -4.08
CA LYS A 13 -46.35 10.88 -4.15
C LYS A 13 -47.78 10.54 -3.73
N ALA A 14 -48.24 9.32 -4.01
CA ALA A 14 -49.53 8.81 -3.58
C ALA A 14 -49.59 8.44 -2.09
N GLY A 15 -48.48 8.54 -1.35
CA GLY A 15 -48.40 8.19 0.08
C GLY A 15 -48.44 6.68 0.36
N MET A 16 -48.38 5.84 -0.68
CA MET A 16 -48.40 4.38 -0.55
C MET A 16 -47.07 3.83 -0.04
N PHE A 17 -45.96 4.54 -0.30
CA PHE A 17 -44.65 4.20 0.23
C PHE A 17 -44.06 5.40 1.00
N GLN A 18 -43.75 5.18 2.28
CA GLN A 18 -43.18 6.20 3.15
C GLN A 18 -41.64 6.12 3.17
N GLY A 19 -40.99 7.08 2.52
CA GLY A 19 -39.54 7.27 2.54
C GLY A 19 -39.01 7.81 3.88
N ILE A 20 -37.69 8.00 3.96
CA ILE A 20 -37.02 8.59 5.12
C ILE A 20 -36.72 10.06 4.82
N SER A 21 -37.20 10.96 5.69
CA SER A 21 -36.86 12.39 5.60
C SER A 21 -35.52 12.65 6.28
N ILE A 22 -34.60 13.29 5.56
CA ILE A 22 -33.25 13.63 6.03
C ILE A 22 -33.15 15.15 6.23
N GLY A 23 -32.63 15.56 7.40
CA GLY A 23 -32.61 16.95 7.86
C GLY A 23 -33.97 17.43 8.36
N ASP A 24 -34.18 18.75 8.40
CA ASP A 24 -35.46 19.39 8.79
C ASP A 24 -36.57 19.23 7.72
N GLY A 25 -36.61 18.09 7.02
CA GLY A 25 -37.58 17.78 5.96
C GLY A 25 -37.15 18.16 4.54
N SER A 26 -35.91 18.62 4.34
CA SER A 26 -35.44 19.13 3.04
C SER A 26 -35.35 18.06 1.94
N VAL A 27 -35.06 16.80 2.29
CA VAL A 27 -34.87 15.70 1.34
C VAL A 27 -35.59 14.45 1.82
N ASN A 28 -36.49 13.92 1.00
CA ASN A 28 -37.14 12.62 1.23
C ASN A 28 -36.44 11.53 0.42
N LEU A 29 -35.68 10.68 1.11
CA LEU A 29 -34.99 9.55 0.52
C LEU A 29 -35.92 8.34 0.45
N SER A 30 -36.31 7.95 -0.77
CA SER A 30 -37.18 6.80 -1.02
C SER A 30 -36.50 5.70 -1.83
N HIS A 31 -35.66 6.07 -2.81
CA HIS A 31 -34.95 5.13 -3.66
C HIS A 31 -33.72 5.78 -4.30
N LEU A 32 -32.72 4.96 -4.62
CA LEU A 32 -31.46 5.32 -5.27
C LEU A 32 -31.15 4.30 -6.35
N PHE A 33 -30.83 4.77 -7.56
CA PHE A 33 -30.47 3.90 -8.68
C PHE A 33 -29.09 4.27 -9.21
N TYR A 34 -28.26 3.25 -9.42
CA TYR A 34 -26.96 3.37 -10.06
C TYR A 34 -26.76 2.22 -11.03
N ALA A 35 -26.77 2.51 -12.34
CA ALA A 35 -26.79 1.49 -13.39
C ALA A 35 -27.88 0.43 -13.13
N ASP A 36 -27.48 -0.81 -12.87
CA ASP A 36 -28.38 -1.94 -12.59
C ASP A 36 -28.68 -2.13 -11.09
N ASP A 37 -27.97 -1.41 -10.22
CA ASP A 37 -28.15 -1.51 -8.77
C ASP A 37 -29.26 -0.57 -8.29
N ALA A 38 -30.23 -1.15 -7.56
CA ALA A 38 -31.34 -0.44 -6.98
C ALA A 38 -31.38 -0.57 -5.46
N VAL A 39 -31.51 0.56 -4.77
CA VAL A 39 -31.64 0.62 -3.32
C VAL A 39 -32.94 1.35 -2.97
N PHE A 40 -33.79 0.72 -2.17
CA PHE A 40 -35.01 1.32 -1.65
C PHE A 40 -34.85 1.60 -0.17
N VAL A 41 -35.25 2.79 0.26
CA VAL A 41 -35.08 3.28 1.63
C VAL A 41 -36.42 3.82 2.11
N GLY A 42 -36.92 3.30 3.23
CA GLY A 42 -38.22 3.70 3.75
C GLY A 42 -38.38 3.32 5.20
N GLN A 43 -39.45 3.82 5.82
CA GLN A 43 -39.82 3.43 7.17
C GLN A 43 -40.17 1.94 7.21
N TRP A 44 -39.80 1.27 8.31
CA TRP A 44 -40.09 -0.14 8.49
C TRP A 44 -41.58 -0.36 8.75
N SER A 45 -42.32 -0.80 7.74
CA SER A 45 -43.73 -1.16 7.86
C SER A 45 -44.09 -2.28 6.89
N VAL A 46 -45.03 -3.13 7.31
CA VAL A 46 -45.52 -4.24 6.47
C VAL A 46 -46.21 -3.71 5.21
N SER A 47 -46.88 -2.56 5.31
CA SER A 47 -47.48 -1.87 4.16
C SER A 47 -46.45 -1.41 3.14
N ASN A 48 -45.33 -0.82 3.58
CA ASN A 48 -44.24 -0.41 2.67
C ASN A 48 -43.61 -1.63 1.98
N ILE A 49 -43.36 -2.71 2.72
CA ILE A 49 -42.77 -3.94 2.17
C ILE A 49 -43.70 -4.55 1.12
N THR A 50 -45.00 -4.65 1.42
CA THR A 50 -45.99 -5.21 0.51
C THR A 50 -46.16 -4.34 -0.75
N THR A 51 -46.18 -3.02 -0.57
CA THR A 51 -46.19 -2.06 -1.69
C THR A 51 -44.97 -2.24 -2.58
N LEU A 52 -43.79 -2.40 -1.98
CA LEU A 52 -42.55 -2.64 -2.72
C LEU A 52 -42.62 -3.95 -3.52
N VAL A 53 -43.10 -5.04 -2.93
CA VAL A 53 -43.33 -6.32 -3.65
C VAL A 53 -44.25 -6.11 -4.85
N HIS A 54 -45.37 -5.41 -4.67
CA HIS A 54 -46.32 -5.16 -5.77
C HIS A 54 -45.74 -4.32 -6.88
N VAL A 55 -45.02 -3.23 -6.56
CA VAL A 55 -44.41 -2.36 -7.58
C VAL A 55 -43.37 -3.13 -8.39
N LEU A 56 -42.58 -3.97 -7.73
CA LEU A 56 -41.58 -4.81 -8.38
C LEU A 56 -42.20 -5.91 -9.25
N ASP A 57 -43.29 -6.53 -8.82
CA ASP A 57 -44.04 -7.51 -9.64
C ASP A 57 -44.70 -6.82 -10.86
N CYS A 58 -45.34 -5.66 -10.67
CA CYS A 58 -45.87 -4.86 -11.77
C CYS A 58 -44.77 -4.49 -12.76
N PHE A 59 -43.61 -4.06 -12.27
CA PHE A 59 -42.47 -3.75 -13.12
C PHE A 59 -41.97 -4.98 -13.89
N HIS A 60 -41.91 -6.14 -13.24
CA HIS A 60 -41.52 -7.40 -13.89
C HIS A 60 -42.48 -7.77 -15.03
N ARG A 61 -43.79 -7.67 -14.79
CA ARG A 61 -44.82 -7.97 -15.80
C ARG A 61 -44.79 -7.03 -17.00
N VAL A 62 -44.52 -5.74 -16.78
CA VAL A 62 -44.50 -4.72 -17.84
C VAL A 62 -43.18 -4.74 -18.62
N SER A 63 -42.05 -4.87 -17.92
CA SER A 63 -40.71 -4.78 -18.54
C SER A 63 -40.15 -6.12 -19.01
N GLY A 64 -40.68 -7.24 -18.52
CA GLY A 64 -40.09 -8.57 -18.68
C GLY A 64 -38.80 -8.80 -17.88
N LEU A 65 -38.27 -7.78 -17.20
CA LEU A 65 -37.03 -7.89 -16.42
C LEU A 65 -37.33 -8.49 -15.05
N ARG A 66 -36.66 -9.60 -14.71
CA ARG A 66 -36.83 -10.27 -13.40
C ARG A 66 -35.75 -9.85 -12.43
N ILE A 67 -36.16 -9.53 -11.20
CA ILE A 67 -35.25 -9.17 -10.12
C ILE A 67 -34.50 -10.41 -9.65
N ASN A 68 -33.20 -10.25 -9.44
CA ASN A 68 -32.36 -11.32 -8.94
C ASN A 68 -32.45 -11.40 -7.41
N MET A 69 -33.39 -12.20 -6.92
CA MET A 69 -33.60 -12.42 -5.48
C MET A 69 -32.38 -12.97 -4.73
N CYS A 70 -31.48 -13.70 -5.40
CA CYS A 70 -30.24 -14.18 -4.80
C CYS A 70 -29.21 -13.06 -4.55
N LYS A 71 -29.29 -11.97 -5.32
CA LYS A 71 -28.43 -10.79 -5.16
C LYS A 71 -29.09 -9.71 -4.32
N SER A 72 -30.43 -9.63 -4.33
CA SER A 72 -31.21 -8.71 -3.51
C SER A 72 -31.11 -9.06 -2.03
N LYS A 73 -30.97 -8.03 -1.20
CA LYS A 73 -30.85 -8.19 0.25
C LYS A 73 -31.67 -7.13 0.97
N ILE A 74 -32.24 -7.49 2.12
CA ILE A 74 -32.96 -6.57 3.01
C ILE A 74 -32.17 -6.31 4.29
N MET A 75 -32.27 -5.09 4.79
CA MET A 75 -31.64 -4.66 6.03
C MET A 75 -32.64 -3.87 6.86
N GLY A 76 -32.84 -4.28 8.12
CA GLY A 76 -33.58 -3.50 9.11
C GLY A 76 -32.62 -2.63 9.93
N LEU A 77 -32.88 -1.33 10.01
CA LEU A 77 -32.17 -0.42 10.90
C LEU A 77 -32.95 -0.29 12.21
N HIS A 78 -32.35 -0.69 13.33
CA HIS A 78 -33.02 -0.66 14.65
C HIS A 78 -34.31 -1.50 14.70
N VAL A 79 -34.30 -2.67 14.04
CA VAL A 79 -35.42 -3.61 13.99
C VAL A 79 -34.93 -4.98 14.43
N ASP A 80 -35.78 -5.72 15.15
CA ASP A 80 -35.47 -7.07 15.59
C ASP A 80 -35.20 -8.02 14.42
N GLY A 81 -34.20 -8.89 14.59
CA GLY A 81 -33.78 -9.81 13.54
C GLY A 81 -34.89 -10.77 13.07
N GLU A 82 -35.84 -11.12 13.94
CA GLU A 82 -37.00 -11.95 13.59
C GLU A 82 -37.94 -11.26 12.60
N SER A 83 -38.22 -9.98 12.84
CA SER A 83 -39.02 -9.14 11.95
C SER A 83 -38.32 -8.94 10.60
N VAL A 84 -37.00 -8.80 10.60
CA VAL A 84 -36.22 -8.71 9.35
C VAL A 84 -36.27 -10.03 8.58
N ASN A 85 -36.18 -11.17 9.28
CA ASN A 85 -36.27 -12.50 8.66
C ASN A 85 -37.67 -12.77 8.08
N SER A 86 -38.75 -12.33 8.73
CA SER A 86 -40.11 -12.49 8.20
C SER A 86 -40.30 -11.66 6.93
N ALA A 87 -39.85 -10.40 6.93
CA ALA A 87 -39.85 -9.54 5.74
C ALA A 87 -38.98 -10.10 4.61
N ALA A 88 -37.81 -10.66 4.94
CA ALA A 88 -36.93 -11.30 3.97
C ALA A 88 -37.60 -12.48 3.26
N ARG A 89 -38.34 -13.32 4.00
CA ARG A 89 -39.14 -14.42 3.45
C ARG A 89 -40.27 -13.92 2.55
N GLN A 90 -40.96 -12.84 2.95
CA GLN A 90 -42.03 -12.24 2.14
C GLN A 90 -41.50 -11.68 0.81
N LEU A 91 -40.33 -11.05 0.82
CA LEU A 91 -39.65 -10.52 -0.37
C LEU A 91 -38.92 -11.61 -1.17
N GLY A 92 -38.64 -12.76 -0.57
CA GLY A 92 -37.81 -13.81 -1.16
C GLY A 92 -36.31 -13.48 -1.21
N CYS A 93 -35.82 -12.56 -0.39
CA CYS A 93 -34.45 -12.05 -0.43
C CYS A 93 -33.60 -12.47 0.79
N LEU A 94 -32.29 -12.27 0.73
CA LEU A 94 -31.38 -12.58 1.85
C LEU A 94 -31.30 -11.41 2.85
N VAL A 95 -30.98 -11.70 4.11
CA VAL A 95 -30.74 -10.64 5.11
C VAL A 95 -29.31 -10.10 4.96
N LEU A 96 -29.18 -8.77 4.98
CA LEU A 96 -27.92 -8.05 4.93
C LEU A 96 -27.47 -7.67 6.34
N ASN A 97 -26.23 -8.02 6.69
CA ASN A 97 -25.60 -7.64 7.94
C ASN A 97 -24.62 -6.47 7.74
N ILE A 98 -24.50 -5.62 8.74
CA ILE A 98 -23.47 -4.58 8.81
C ILE A 98 -22.18 -5.20 9.34
N PRO A 99 -21.00 -4.86 8.81
CA PRO A 99 -20.76 -3.95 7.68
C PRO A 99 -20.84 -4.67 6.32
N PHE A 100 -21.22 -3.93 5.27
CA PHE A 100 -21.32 -4.47 3.91
C PHE A 100 -20.70 -3.54 2.87
N LEU A 101 -20.40 -4.10 1.69
CA LEU A 101 -19.82 -3.37 0.58
C LEU A 101 -20.91 -2.90 -0.39
N TYR A 102 -20.93 -1.60 -0.69
CA TYR A 102 -21.79 -1.01 -1.71
C TYR A 102 -20.95 -0.10 -2.61
N LEU A 103 -21.03 -0.30 -3.94
CA LEU A 103 -20.26 0.44 -4.94
C LEU A 103 -18.75 0.56 -4.62
N GLY A 104 -18.20 -0.46 -3.96
CA GLY A 104 -16.78 -0.53 -3.61
C GLY A 104 -16.37 0.11 -2.27
N SER A 105 -17.29 0.76 -1.54
CA SER A 105 -17.06 1.31 -0.19
C SER A 105 -17.82 0.52 0.88
N ILE A 106 -17.27 0.48 2.09
CA ILE A 106 -17.91 -0.17 3.24
C ILE A 106 -18.96 0.78 3.82
N VAL A 107 -20.18 0.27 3.98
CA VAL A 107 -21.31 0.97 4.57
C VAL A 107 -21.58 0.40 5.96
N GLY A 108 -21.76 1.29 6.94
CA GLY A 108 -22.14 0.97 8.31
C GLY A 108 -20.99 0.57 9.25
N ASP A 109 -19.74 0.56 8.78
CA ASP A 109 -18.57 0.53 9.68
C ASP A 109 -18.10 1.95 10.03
N ASN A 110 -17.39 2.09 11.14
CA ASN A 110 -16.76 3.34 11.52
C ASN A 110 -15.41 3.49 10.80
N MET A 111 -15.41 4.27 9.72
CA MET A 111 -14.21 4.57 8.92
C MET A 111 -13.15 5.39 9.67
N ALA A 112 -13.38 5.81 10.92
CA ALA A 112 -12.30 6.30 11.79
C ALA A 112 -11.43 5.17 12.37
N ARG A 113 -11.91 3.92 12.38
CA ARG A 113 -11.17 2.77 12.91
C ARG A 113 -10.28 2.16 11.83
N GLN A 114 -9.08 1.71 12.22
CA GLN A 114 -8.15 1.04 11.29
C GLN A 114 -8.74 -0.24 10.69
N GLN A 115 -9.58 -0.96 11.43
CA GLN A 115 -10.16 -2.24 11.00
C GLN A 115 -11.05 -2.11 9.77
N ALA A 116 -11.82 -1.01 9.68
CA ALA A 116 -12.67 -0.70 8.53
C ALA A 116 -11.87 -0.54 7.23
N TRP A 117 -10.62 -0.08 7.32
CA TRP A 117 -9.76 0.11 6.14
C TRP A 117 -9.06 -1.17 5.67
N ARG A 118 -9.13 -2.27 6.43
CA ARG A 118 -8.40 -3.51 6.09
C ARG A 118 -8.77 -4.04 4.72
N GLU A 119 -10.06 -4.11 4.38
CA GLU A 119 -10.48 -4.61 3.07
C GLU A 119 -9.96 -3.75 1.92
N ILE A 120 -9.92 -2.42 2.10
CA ILE A 120 -9.41 -1.49 1.09
C ILE A 120 -7.90 -1.69 0.91
N VAL A 121 -7.17 -1.80 2.03
CA VAL A 121 -5.74 -2.06 2.03
C VAL A 121 -5.43 -3.42 1.40
N ASP A 122 -6.24 -4.43 1.65
CA ASP A 122 -6.03 -5.78 1.11
C ASP A 122 -6.35 -5.85 -0.39
N ARG A 123 -7.35 -5.10 -0.87
CA ARG A 123 -7.58 -4.90 -2.32
C ARG A 123 -6.41 -4.22 -3.01
N VAL A 124 -5.82 -3.23 -2.36
CA VAL A 124 -4.59 -2.59 -2.84
C VAL A 124 -3.46 -3.61 -2.92
N LYS A 125 -3.26 -4.41 -1.86
CA LYS A 125 -2.22 -5.45 -1.83
C LYS A 125 -2.45 -6.50 -2.93
N SER A 126 -3.67 -6.98 -3.12
CA SER A 126 -3.99 -8.00 -4.13
C SER A 126 -3.80 -7.48 -5.57
N LYS A 127 -4.14 -6.21 -5.83
CA LYS A 127 -3.84 -5.57 -7.11
C LYS A 127 -2.35 -5.42 -7.36
N LEU A 128 -1.55 -5.15 -6.32
CA LEU A 128 -0.09 -5.04 -6.46
C LEU A 128 0.57 -6.43 -6.61
N SER A 129 0.07 -7.47 -5.94
CA SER A 129 0.63 -8.83 -5.99
C SER A 129 0.39 -9.52 -7.33
N ASN A 130 -0.70 -9.19 -8.03
CA ASN A 130 -0.99 -9.75 -9.35
C ASN A 130 0.04 -9.36 -10.43
N TRP A 131 0.91 -8.39 -10.15
CA TRP A 131 1.90 -7.92 -11.11
C TRP A 131 3.30 -8.42 -10.78
N LYS A 132 3.94 -9.05 -11.77
CA LYS A 132 5.33 -9.48 -11.67
C LYS A 132 6.25 -8.27 -11.61
N MET A 133 6.62 -7.87 -10.40
CA MET A 133 7.46 -6.70 -10.10
C MET A 133 8.83 -6.72 -10.85
N LYS A 134 9.30 -7.93 -11.21
CA LYS A 134 10.55 -8.16 -11.96
C LYS A 134 10.48 -7.70 -13.43
N MET A 135 9.29 -7.46 -13.98
CA MET A 135 9.11 -7.03 -15.39
C MET A 135 8.91 -5.53 -15.57
N LEU A 136 8.78 -4.76 -14.48
CA LEU A 136 8.51 -3.32 -14.55
C LEU A 136 9.77 -2.50 -14.23
N SER A 137 10.06 -1.54 -15.10
CA SER A 137 11.05 -0.49 -14.85
C SER A 137 10.65 0.38 -13.65
N ILE A 138 11.59 1.15 -13.08
CA ILE A 138 11.29 2.06 -11.96
C ILE A 138 10.16 3.04 -12.32
N GLY A 139 10.14 3.55 -13.55
CA GLY A 139 9.10 4.44 -14.07
C GLY A 139 7.77 3.71 -14.30
N GLY A 140 7.81 2.47 -14.78
CA GLY A 140 6.63 1.61 -14.90
C GLY A 140 5.98 1.33 -13.54
N ARG A 141 6.79 1.03 -12.51
CA ARG A 141 6.31 0.83 -11.14
C ARG A 141 5.65 2.09 -10.57
N LEU A 142 6.24 3.26 -10.79
CA LEU A 142 5.69 4.53 -10.31
C LEU A 142 4.38 4.89 -11.01
N THR A 143 4.31 4.70 -12.33
CA THR A 143 3.10 4.93 -13.12
C THR A 143 1.98 3.98 -12.72
N PHE A 144 2.31 2.69 -12.59
CA PHE A 144 1.36 1.68 -12.14
C PHE A 144 0.83 1.98 -10.74
N LEU A 145 1.72 2.39 -9.84
CA LEU A 145 1.34 2.72 -8.49
C LEU A 145 0.47 3.98 -8.42
N LYS A 146 0.74 5.00 -9.24
CA LYS A 146 -0.14 6.16 -9.40
C LYS A 146 -1.53 5.73 -9.89
N PHE A 147 -1.59 4.79 -10.83
CA PHE A 147 -2.86 4.29 -11.34
C PHE A 147 -3.62 3.50 -10.26
N VAL A 148 -3.00 2.51 -9.63
CA VAL A 148 -3.65 1.59 -8.68
C VAL A 148 -3.98 2.29 -7.35
N LEU A 149 -3.00 2.90 -6.68
CA LEU A 149 -3.24 3.56 -5.38
C LEU A 149 -4.01 4.86 -5.56
N GLY A 150 -3.76 5.59 -6.65
CA GLY A 150 -4.55 6.77 -6.98
C GLY A 150 -6.02 6.38 -7.14
N SER A 151 -6.36 5.54 -8.13
CA SER A 151 -7.76 5.34 -8.45
C SER A 151 -8.57 4.64 -7.34
N LEU A 152 -8.01 3.63 -6.66
CA LEU A 152 -8.74 2.84 -5.66
C LEU A 152 -8.94 3.56 -4.33
N SER A 153 -7.93 4.31 -3.89
CA SER A 153 -7.96 4.97 -2.60
C SER A 153 -8.57 6.38 -2.68
N ILE A 154 -8.44 7.09 -3.81
CA ILE A 154 -9.01 8.45 -3.97
C ILE A 154 -10.52 8.46 -3.72
N TYR A 155 -11.25 7.48 -4.24
CA TYR A 155 -12.70 7.39 -4.03
C TYR A 155 -13.05 7.34 -2.54
N ASN A 156 -12.44 6.43 -1.78
CA ASN A 156 -12.69 6.29 -0.35
C ASN A 156 -12.16 7.49 0.47
N PHE A 157 -11.06 8.12 0.03
CA PHE A 157 -10.50 9.30 0.67
C PHE A 157 -11.33 10.56 0.46
N SER A 158 -12.11 10.61 -0.63
CA SER A 158 -13.03 11.72 -0.89
C SER A 158 -14.25 11.69 0.04
N ILE A 159 -14.67 10.49 0.46
CA ILE A 159 -15.86 10.28 1.30
C ILE A 159 -15.49 10.31 2.80
N PHE A 160 -14.34 9.76 3.18
CA PHE A 160 -13.96 9.57 4.58
C PHE A 160 -12.61 10.17 4.93
N LYS A 161 -12.52 10.74 6.14
CA LYS A 161 -11.25 11.18 6.72
C LYS A 161 -10.40 9.96 7.11
N VAL A 162 -9.23 9.84 6.52
CA VAL A 162 -8.34 8.67 6.70
C VAL A 162 -7.56 8.78 8.01
N PRO A 163 -7.53 7.70 8.83
CA PRO A 163 -6.65 7.64 9.99
C PRO A 163 -5.17 7.65 9.59
N MET A 164 -4.33 8.35 10.37
CA MET A 164 -2.90 8.48 10.07
C MET A 164 -2.17 7.12 10.02
N CYS A 165 -2.60 6.14 10.81
CA CYS A 165 -2.04 4.79 10.79
C CYS A 165 -2.26 4.09 9.44
N VAL A 166 -3.45 4.21 8.84
CA VAL A 166 -3.78 3.63 7.54
C VAL A 166 -3.00 4.33 6.43
N LEU A 167 -2.86 5.65 6.51
CA LEU A 167 -2.08 6.42 5.55
C LEU A 167 -0.60 5.99 5.57
N ASN A 168 -0.02 5.83 6.76
CA ASN A 168 1.34 5.35 6.93
C ASN A 168 1.52 3.91 6.41
N GLU A 169 0.51 3.04 6.58
CA GLU A 169 0.53 1.68 6.04
C GLU A 169 0.53 1.68 4.51
N LEU A 170 -0.38 2.44 3.88
CA LEU A 170 -0.46 2.57 2.42
C LEU A 170 0.83 3.18 1.83
N GLU A 171 1.40 4.17 2.50
CA GLU A 171 2.68 4.74 2.08
C GLU A 171 3.84 3.74 2.24
N GLY A 172 3.79 2.91 3.29
CA GLY A 172 4.73 1.80 3.48
C GLY A 172 4.65 0.79 2.34
N ILE A 173 3.44 0.41 1.91
CA ILE A 173 3.21 -0.46 0.75
C ILE A 173 3.78 0.18 -0.52
N ARG A 174 3.55 1.47 -0.73
CA ARG A 174 4.10 2.22 -1.87
C ARG A 174 5.62 2.19 -1.90
N ARG A 175 6.27 2.45 -0.77
CA ARG A 175 7.73 2.43 -0.66
C ARG A 175 8.31 1.06 -0.97
N LYS A 176 7.70 0.00 -0.44
CA LYS A 176 8.13 -1.39 -0.70
C LYS A 176 8.00 -1.74 -2.19
N PHE A 177 6.85 -1.45 -2.81
CA PHE A 177 6.61 -1.74 -4.22
C PHE A 177 7.56 -1.00 -5.16
N CYS A 178 7.76 0.31 -4.95
CA CYS A 178 8.68 1.11 -5.77
C CYS A 178 10.12 0.58 -5.70
N ASN A 179 10.56 0.18 -4.50
CA ASN A 179 11.89 -0.36 -4.27
C ASN A 179 12.09 -1.80 -4.76
N GLY A 180 11.08 -2.44 -5.36
CA GLY A 180 11.22 -3.80 -5.88
C GLY A 180 11.17 -4.87 -4.81
N HIS A 181 10.56 -4.58 -3.66
CA HIS A 181 10.53 -5.48 -2.52
C HIS A 181 9.42 -6.52 -2.69
N GLU A 182 9.80 -7.79 -2.88
CA GLU A 182 8.89 -8.94 -2.89
C GLU A 182 8.44 -9.22 -1.44
N GLN A 183 7.16 -9.55 -1.23
CA GLN A 183 6.52 -9.62 0.10
C GLN A 183 7.26 -10.51 1.12
N ASP A 184 8.07 -11.46 0.65
CA ASP A 184 8.89 -12.38 1.46
C ASP A 184 10.41 -12.23 1.30
N SER A 185 10.90 -11.31 0.45
CA SER A 185 12.35 -11.12 0.37
C SER A 185 12.80 -10.31 1.59
N LYS A 186 13.77 -10.81 2.36
CA LYS A 186 14.60 -9.92 3.20
C LYS A 186 15.06 -8.76 2.32
N ARG A 187 15.11 -7.53 2.88
CA ARG A 187 15.65 -6.32 2.21
C ARG A 187 16.72 -6.76 1.23
N THR A 188 16.64 -6.36 -0.03
CA THR A 188 17.61 -6.72 -1.06
C THR A 188 18.97 -6.14 -0.67
N SER A 189 19.68 -6.81 0.24
CA SER A 189 20.92 -6.34 0.83
C SER A 189 21.96 -6.12 -0.26
N GLY A 190 21.87 -6.86 -1.38
CA GLY A 190 22.67 -6.63 -2.58
C GLY A 190 22.53 -5.22 -3.19
N LEU A 191 21.33 -4.62 -3.19
CA LEU A 191 21.15 -3.25 -3.68
C LEU A 191 21.74 -2.22 -2.71
N LEU A 192 21.67 -2.46 -1.41
CA LEU A 192 22.31 -1.60 -0.41
C LEU A 192 23.84 -1.71 -0.48
N VAL A 193 24.36 -2.91 -0.72
CA VAL A 193 25.79 -3.17 -0.95
C VAL A 193 26.30 -2.47 -2.22
N LYS A 194 25.48 -2.35 -3.26
CA LYS A 194 25.83 -1.56 -4.46
C LYS A 194 26.14 -0.09 -4.12
N TRP A 195 25.42 0.50 -3.17
CA TRP A 195 25.70 1.87 -2.72
C TRP A 195 26.99 1.96 -1.90
N VAL A 196 27.33 0.93 -1.14
CA VAL A 196 28.65 0.82 -0.47
C VAL A 196 29.76 0.73 -1.51
N TRP A 197 29.58 -0.09 -2.57
CA TRP A 197 30.51 -0.15 -3.69
C TRP A 197 30.69 1.22 -4.35
N HIS A 198 29.60 1.92 -4.70
CA HIS A 198 29.68 3.24 -5.30
C HIS A 198 30.36 4.28 -4.40
N PHE A 199 30.18 4.18 -3.07
CA PHE A 199 30.87 5.06 -2.12
C PHE A 199 32.38 4.83 -2.12
N VAL A 200 32.82 3.57 -2.19
CA VAL A 200 34.24 3.21 -2.24
C VAL A 200 34.86 3.54 -3.60
N SER A 201 34.21 3.16 -4.70
CA SER A 201 34.78 3.29 -6.04
C SER A 201 34.69 4.70 -6.63
N ARG A 202 33.80 5.56 -6.12
CA ARG A 202 33.60 6.94 -6.63
C ARG A 202 33.66 7.94 -5.48
N SER A 203 34.81 7.95 -4.80
CA SER A 203 35.13 8.82 -3.66
C SER A 203 34.90 10.31 -3.92
N ASP A 204 35.00 10.74 -5.18
CA ASP A 204 35.00 12.15 -5.60
C ASP A 204 33.64 12.64 -6.08
N SER A 205 32.69 11.71 -6.25
CA SER A 205 31.31 12.06 -6.59
C SER A 205 30.71 12.99 -5.53
N LEU A 206 29.88 13.95 -5.96
CA LEU A 206 29.20 14.88 -5.05
C LEU A 206 28.43 14.14 -3.96
N TRP A 207 27.78 13.03 -4.33
CA TRP A 207 27.09 12.17 -3.37
C TRP A 207 28.04 11.58 -2.32
N ALA A 208 29.17 11.00 -2.71
CA ALA A 208 30.14 10.44 -1.78
C ALA A 208 30.76 11.53 -0.88
N ARG A 209 31.08 12.71 -1.44
CA ARG A 209 31.58 13.86 -0.67
C ARG A 209 30.58 14.34 0.37
N SER A 210 29.30 14.45 0.02
CA SER A 210 28.23 14.81 0.96
C SER A 210 28.08 13.79 2.07
N ILE A 211 28.13 12.49 1.74
CA ILE A 211 28.09 11.43 2.75
C ILE A 211 29.33 11.47 3.65
N LYS A 212 30.54 11.71 3.12
CA LYS A 212 31.76 11.89 3.91
C LYS A 212 31.70 13.11 4.82
N ALA A 213 31.11 14.21 4.38
CA ALA A 213 30.94 15.42 5.18
C ALA A 213 29.95 15.21 6.34
N ILE A 214 28.88 14.47 6.12
CA ILE A 214 27.83 14.21 7.13
C ILE A 214 28.23 13.07 8.08
N HIS A 215 28.85 12.02 7.54
CA HIS A 215 29.06 10.76 8.23
C HIS A 215 30.54 10.40 8.44
N GLY A 216 31.50 11.11 7.86
CA GLY A 216 32.94 10.83 7.97
C GLY A 216 33.49 9.95 6.84
N SER A 217 34.82 9.95 6.70
CA SER A 217 35.55 9.34 5.57
C SER A 217 35.69 7.82 5.62
N ASN A 218 35.63 7.22 6.82
CA ASN A 218 35.97 5.82 7.04
C ASN A 218 34.73 4.94 7.24
N ILE A 219 34.51 3.99 6.33
CA ILE A 219 33.46 2.96 6.45
C ILE A 219 33.69 2.04 7.66
N GLN A 220 34.95 1.85 8.07
CA GLN A 220 35.34 0.93 9.14
C GLN A 220 35.23 1.53 10.55
N CYS A 221 35.10 2.84 10.68
CA CYS A 221 34.92 3.43 11.99
C CYS A 221 33.50 3.16 12.45
N ARG A 222 33.34 2.29 13.46
CA ARG A 222 32.14 2.20 14.29
C ARG A 222 31.81 3.60 14.80
N PHE A 223 31.01 4.34 14.04
CA PHE A 223 30.65 5.69 14.41
C PHE A 223 29.81 5.63 15.69
N PRO A 224 30.15 6.38 16.75
CA PRO A 224 29.16 6.77 17.74
C PRO A 224 28.25 7.79 17.07
N VAL A 225 27.36 7.32 16.19
CA VAL A 225 26.39 8.20 15.54
C VAL A 225 25.52 8.77 16.65
N LYS A 226 25.61 10.08 16.89
CA LYS A 226 24.69 10.80 17.78
C LYS A 226 23.27 10.33 17.46
N LYS A 227 22.57 9.77 18.46
CA LYS A 227 21.31 9.02 18.36
C LYS A 227 20.15 9.74 17.64
N ARG A 228 20.30 11.00 17.23
CA ARG A 228 19.21 11.89 16.85
C ARG A 228 18.62 11.71 15.45
N TYR A 229 19.26 11.04 14.49
CA TYR A 229 18.70 10.91 13.14
C TYR A 229 18.81 9.51 12.52
N ASN A 230 17.68 9.02 11.98
CA ASN A 230 17.60 7.82 11.15
C ASN A 230 17.89 8.20 9.69
N SER A 231 19.15 8.09 9.25
CA SER A 231 19.50 8.31 7.85
C SER A 231 19.43 7.02 7.03
N CYS A 232 19.16 7.16 5.71
CA CYS A 232 19.25 6.04 4.77
C CYS A 232 20.63 5.38 4.80
N TRP A 233 21.70 6.17 4.99
CA TRP A 233 23.07 5.67 5.13
C TRP A 233 23.25 4.78 6.36
N ARG A 234 22.66 5.14 7.50
CA ARG A 234 22.69 4.31 8.71
C ARG A 234 22.03 2.95 8.50
N SER A 235 20.93 2.92 7.75
CA SER A 235 20.27 1.66 7.39
C SER A 235 21.16 0.78 6.50
N ILE A 236 21.92 1.38 5.57
CA ILE A 236 22.89 0.65 4.74
C ILE A 236 24.00 0.05 5.62
N ILE A 237 24.61 0.84 6.52
CA ILE A 237 25.68 0.37 7.41
C ILE A 237 25.20 -0.73 8.36
N GLN A 238 24.00 -0.58 8.95
CA GLN A 238 23.42 -1.62 9.80
C GLN A 238 23.20 -2.95 9.07
N GLU A 239 22.84 -2.91 7.78
CA GLU A 239 22.74 -4.10 6.95
C GLU A 239 24.12 -4.69 6.60
N VAL A 240 25.13 -3.87 6.37
CA VAL A 240 26.52 -4.33 6.19
C VAL A 240 27.04 -5.00 7.47
N ASP A 241 26.75 -4.44 8.64
CA ASP A 241 27.10 -5.03 9.93
C ASP A 241 26.33 -6.34 10.18
N SER A 242 25.06 -6.41 9.79
CA SER A 242 24.26 -7.64 9.90
C SER A 242 24.82 -8.75 9.00
N LEU A 243 25.28 -8.40 7.79
CA LEU A 243 25.94 -9.32 6.87
C LEU A 243 27.31 -9.76 7.39
N SER A 244 28.07 -8.85 7.98
CA SER A 244 29.36 -9.16 8.62
C SER A 244 29.18 -10.14 9.78
N LYS A 245 28.13 -9.98 10.61
CA LYS A 245 27.78 -10.94 11.68
C LYS A 245 27.38 -12.32 11.16
N ARG A 246 26.89 -12.40 9.91
CA ARG A 246 26.54 -13.64 9.22
C ARG A 246 27.72 -14.24 8.43
N GLY A 247 28.93 -13.72 8.59
CA GLY A 247 30.15 -14.20 7.95
C GLY A 247 30.44 -13.63 6.56
N ILE A 248 29.59 -12.73 6.03
CA ILE A 248 29.79 -12.11 4.72
C ILE A 248 30.46 -10.73 4.92
N HIS A 249 31.79 -10.72 4.89
CA HIS A 249 32.57 -9.49 4.95
C HIS A 249 32.72 -8.87 3.55
N ILE A 250 31.75 -8.03 3.15
CA ILE A 250 31.71 -7.37 1.83
C ILE A 250 33.05 -6.69 1.49
N LEU A 251 33.69 -6.05 2.47
CA LEU A 251 34.98 -5.36 2.27
C LEU A 251 36.11 -6.29 1.80
N LYS A 252 36.06 -7.59 2.15
CA LYS A 252 37.06 -8.57 1.67
C LYS A 252 36.89 -8.92 0.19
N TYR A 253 35.70 -8.71 -0.36
CA TYR A 253 35.40 -8.96 -1.77
C TYR A 253 35.62 -7.73 -2.66
N LEU A 254 35.94 -6.57 -2.05
CA LEU A 254 36.32 -5.37 -2.79
C LEU A 254 37.79 -5.50 -3.21
N GLN A 255 38.05 -5.53 -4.51
CA GLN A 255 39.40 -5.48 -5.04
C GLN A 255 39.70 -4.09 -5.56
N ILE A 256 40.90 -3.59 -5.23
CA ILE A 256 41.39 -2.32 -5.75
C ILE A 256 41.75 -2.54 -7.21
N LYS A 257 41.19 -1.72 -8.10
CA LYS A 257 41.60 -1.65 -9.50
C LYS A 257 42.51 -0.45 -9.64
N LEU A 258 43.78 -0.68 -9.97
CA LEU A 258 44.76 0.36 -10.20
C LEU A 258 44.32 1.27 -11.34
N GLY A 259 44.27 2.58 -11.05
CA GLY A 259 43.99 3.65 -11.99
C GLY A 259 45.27 4.43 -12.31
N ASP A 260 45.30 5.69 -11.90
CA ASP A 260 46.44 6.62 -11.99
C ASP A 260 47.48 6.45 -10.86
N GLY A 261 47.12 5.73 -9.79
CA GLY A 261 48.03 5.32 -8.71
C GLY A 261 48.19 6.33 -7.57
N GLU A 262 47.81 7.60 -7.76
CA GLU A 262 47.92 8.68 -6.76
C GLU A 262 47.22 8.39 -5.42
N SER A 263 46.15 7.58 -5.44
CA SER A 263 45.34 7.26 -4.26
C SER A 263 45.62 5.89 -3.65
N THR A 264 46.46 5.07 -4.29
CA THR A 264 46.73 3.69 -3.86
C THR A 264 48.10 3.60 -3.20
N LYS A 265 48.15 3.22 -1.93
CA LYS A 265 49.41 3.11 -1.18
C LYS A 265 50.03 1.74 -1.38
N PHE A 266 51.26 1.71 -1.88
CA PHE A 266 51.95 0.47 -2.23
C PHE A 266 52.10 -0.50 -1.07
N TRP A 267 52.46 -0.02 0.12
CA TRP A 267 52.71 -0.94 1.23
C TRP A 267 51.50 -1.23 2.12
N SER A 268 50.54 -0.31 2.20
CA SER A 268 49.42 -0.42 3.16
C SER A 268 48.14 -0.96 2.57
N ASP A 269 47.97 -0.89 1.24
CA ASP A 269 46.74 -1.32 0.62
C ASP A 269 46.77 -2.82 0.28
N SER A 270 45.59 -3.42 0.17
CA SER A 270 45.43 -4.85 -0.10
C SER A 270 45.44 -5.09 -1.61
N TRP A 271 46.57 -5.58 -2.13
CA TRP A 271 46.81 -5.70 -3.57
C TRP A 271 46.06 -6.86 -4.24
N CYS A 272 45.84 -7.97 -3.53
CA CYS A 272 45.06 -9.12 -4.00
C CYS A 272 44.70 -10.05 -2.81
N LYS A 273 44.10 -11.23 -3.08
CA LYS A 273 43.65 -12.23 -2.07
C LYS A 273 44.68 -12.60 -0.98
N GLU A 274 45.94 -12.22 -1.17
CA GLU A 274 47.07 -12.49 -0.29
C GLU A 274 47.36 -11.39 0.74
N GLY A 275 46.51 -10.35 0.82
CA GLY A 275 46.56 -9.33 1.87
C GLY A 275 47.50 -8.16 1.57
N VAL A 276 48.00 -7.52 2.63
CA VAL A 276 48.80 -6.30 2.56
C VAL A 276 50.29 -6.64 2.35
N LEU A 277 50.97 -5.95 1.41
CA LEU A 277 52.36 -6.26 1.05
C LEU A 277 53.35 -6.12 2.21
N LYS A 278 53.13 -5.16 3.12
CA LYS A 278 53.98 -5.00 4.33
C LYS A 278 53.97 -6.23 5.25
N GLU A 279 52.85 -6.96 5.30
CA GLU A 279 52.69 -8.12 6.18
C GLU A 279 53.30 -9.38 5.54
N LYS A 280 53.25 -9.47 4.21
CA LYS A 280 53.82 -10.60 3.47
C LYS A 280 55.35 -10.49 3.33
N PHE A 281 55.88 -9.28 3.15
CA PHE A 281 57.31 -9.03 2.97
C PHE A 281 57.86 -8.02 4.00
N PRO A 282 57.81 -8.36 5.31
CA PRO A 282 58.20 -7.43 6.37
C PRO A 282 59.68 -7.05 6.32
N ARG A 283 60.56 -7.94 5.83
CA ARG A 283 62.00 -7.64 5.64
C ARG A 283 62.24 -6.62 4.53
N VAL A 284 61.51 -6.72 3.43
CA VAL A 284 61.63 -5.76 2.31
C VAL A 284 61.06 -4.41 2.72
N PHE A 285 59.91 -4.40 3.40
CA PHE A 285 59.33 -3.18 3.96
C PHE A 285 60.23 -2.49 5.01
N ALA A 286 61.01 -3.27 5.78
CA ALA A 286 61.94 -2.71 6.76
C ALA A 286 63.15 -2.02 6.11
N LEU A 287 63.58 -2.50 4.95
CA LEU A 287 64.70 -1.93 4.18
C LEU A 287 64.28 -0.75 3.31
N GLU A 288 62.99 -0.58 3.07
CA GLU A 288 62.44 0.49 2.24
C GLU A 288 62.50 1.86 2.95
N LEU A 289 63.05 2.86 2.27
CA LEU A 289 63.15 4.24 2.76
C LEU A 289 61.82 4.98 2.59
N CYS A 290 61.06 4.65 1.54
CA CYS A 290 59.81 5.32 1.19
C CYS A 290 58.58 4.47 1.55
N LYS A 291 58.22 4.46 2.84
CA LYS A 291 57.12 3.62 3.36
C LYS A 291 55.71 4.09 2.96
N ASN A 292 55.58 5.33 2.49
CA ASN A 292 54.32 5.95 2.07
C ASN A 292 54.28 6.21 0.55
N MET A 293 54.82 5.29 -0.27
CA MET A 293 54.71 5.42 -1.72
C MET A 293 53.29 5.19 -2.21
N ASN A 294 52.83 6.10 -3.05
CA ASN A 294 51.68 5.88 -3.92
C ASN A 294 52.19 5.25 -5.23
N VAL A 295 51.31 4.53 -5.93
CA VAL A 295 51.65 3.81 -7.17
C VAL A 295 51.67 4.76 -8.35
#